data_AF-A0A1T1AZ47-F1
#
_entry.id   AF-A0A1T1AZ47-F1
#
_cell.length_a   1.000
_cell.length_b   1.000
_cell.length_c   1.000
_cell.angle_alpha   90.00
_cell.angle_beta   90.00
_cell.angle_gamma   90.00
#
_symmetry.space_group_name_H-M   'P 1'
#
loop_
_entity.id
_entity.type
_entity.pdbx_description
1 polymer ?
#
loop_
_entity_poly.entity_id
_entity_poly.type
_entity_poly.pdbx_seq_one_letter_code
_entity_poly.pdbx_strand_id
1 'polypeptide(L)'
;MFAAARAQTPTTGPLVLLHIGDEQTGLAVGQGAEPTAQLALAIGAESTAREHFRHSPPSPLELENAIMTVEDEVTRALPLRVAGAELVTSDAAIREIALLSGVTAGQRMALSLDAMERCFDRLAQRSLGRPISSDNLPTSTSFAASLLILREFMHHLRFETITVLQASERVTP
;
A
#
# COMPACT_ATOMS: atom_id res chain seq x y z
N MET A 1 -1.26 13.98 9.65
CA MET A 1 -0.84 13.27 8.42
C MET A 1 -1.64 13.75 7.21
N PHE A 2 -2.98 13.74 7.26
CA PHE A 2 -3.86 14.20 6.17
C PHE A 2 -3.59 15.63 5.70
N ALA A 3 -3.57 16.62 6.61
CA ALA A 3 -3.30 18.02 6.24
C ALA A 3 -1.95 18.21 5.53
N ALA A 4 -0.91 17.49 5.94
CA ALA A 4 0.40 17.52 5.29
C ALA A 4 0.36 16.88 3.89
N ALA A 5 -0.35 15.76 3.74
CA ALA A 5 -0.54 15.12 2.42
C ALA A 5 -1.35 16.01 1.48
N ARG A 6 -2.37 16.71 1.99
CA ARG A 6 -3.16 17.71 1.26
C ARG A 6 -2.29 18.88 0.81
N ALA A 7 -1.46 19.43 1.68
CA ALA A 7 -0.57 20.55 1.34
C ALA A 7 0.45 20.20 0.24
N GLN A 8 0.84 18.93 0.15
CA GLN A 8 1.74 18.42 -0.89
C GLN A 8 1.02 17.99 -2.18
N THR A 9 -0.31 18.07 -2.23
CA THR A 9 -1.11 17.62 -3.36
C THR A 9 -1.67 18.81 -4.16
N PRO A 10 -1.25 19.00 -5.43
CA PRO A 10 -1.62 20.18 -6.23
C PRO A 10 -3.12 20.27 -6.56
N THR A 11 -3.81 19.14 -6.58
CA THR A 11 -5.21 19.01 -6.97
C THR A 11 -6.15 19.45 -5.83
N THR A 12 -7.12 20.30 -6.17
CA THR A 12 -8.21 20.71 -5.27
C THR A 12 -9.33 19.66 -5.15
N GLY A 13 -9.15 18.49 -5.79
CA GLY A 13 -10.11 17.39 -5.80
C GLY A 13 -10.10 16.54 -4.52
N PRO A 14 -11.02 15.56 -4.43
CA PRO A 14 -11.04 14.61 -3.33
C PRO A 14 -9.71 13.85 -3.24
N LEU A 15 -9.27 13.57 -2.02
CA LEU A 15 -8.03 12.85 -1.72
C LEU A 15 -8.35 11.72 -0.77
N VAL A 16 -7.73 10.58 -1.02
CA VAL A 16 -7.70 9.44 -0.12
C VAL A 16 -6.26 9.27 0.35
N LEU A 17 -6.02 9.48 1.64
CA LEU A 17 -4.76 9.15 2.27
C LEU A 17 -4.81 7.71 2.77
N LEU A 18 -3.88 6.88 2.30
CA LEU A 18 -3.66 5.52 2.77
C LEU A 18 -2.42 5.46 3.67
N HIS A 19 -2.57 4.78 4.82
CA HIS A 19 -1.49 4.44 5.72
C HIS A 19 -1.57 2.96 6.09
N ILE A 20 -0.59 2.14 5.69
CA ILE A 20 -0.44 0.74 6.11
C ILE A 20 0.51 0.72 7.32
N GLY A 21 -0.06 0.65 8.52
CA GLY A 21 0.70 0.49 9.76
C GLY A 21 0.98 -0.98 10.08
N ASP A 22 1.68 -1.23 11.18
CA ASP A 22 2.08 -2.58 11.59
C ASP A 22 0.87 -3.47 11.94
N GLU A 23 -0.11 -2.91 12.64
CA GLU A 23 -1.28 -3.66 13.13
C GLU A 23 -2.57 -3.34 12.35
N GLN A 24 -2.67 -2.14 11.77
CA GLN A 24 -3.89 -1.63 11.13
C GLN A 24 -3.58 -0.78 9.90
N THR A 25 -4.54 -0.72 8.98
CA THR A 25 -4.49 0.11 7.77
C THR A 25 -5.51 1.23 7.90
N GLY A 26 -5.03 2.46 7.90
CA GLY A 26 -5.84 3.67 8.01
C GLY A 26 -6.15 4.26 6.65
N LEU A 27 -7.39 4.71 6.50
CA LEU A 27 -7.88 5.48 5.37
C LEU A 27 -8.43 6.80 5.90
N ALA A 28 -8.08 7.90 5.23
CA ALA A 28 -8.69 9.20 5.47
C ALA A 28 -9.10 9.84 4.14
N VAL A 29 -10.35 10.28 4.04
CA VAL A 29 -10.93 10.85 2.82
C VAL A 29 -11.34 12.28 3.08
N GLY A 30 -11.06 13.19 2.16
CA GLY A 30 -11.53 14.57 2.26
C GLY A 30 -11.07 15.45 1.10
N GLN A 31 -11.63 16.65 1.02
CA GLN A 31 -11.24 17.68 0.03
C GLN A 31 -10.48 18.85 0.67
N GLY A 32 -10.79 19.19 1.92
CA GLY A 32 -10.16 20.28 2.66
C GLY A 32 -8.86 19.88 3.36
N ALA A 33 -8.45 20.71 4.32
CA ALA A 33 -7.29 20.44 5.18
C ALA A 33 -7.51 19.26 6.13
N GLU A 34 -8.76 19.02 6.52
CA GLU A 34 -9.16 17.91 7.39
C GLU A 34 -9.96 16.85 6.62
N PRO A 35 -9.87 15.58 7.02
CA PRO A 35 -10.66 14.52 6.43
C PRO A 35 -12.13 14.62 6.83
N THR A 36 -13.03 14.34 5.88
CA THR A 36 -14.48 14.25 6.09
C THR A 36 -14.91 12.85 6.53
N ALA A 37 -14.10 11.82 6.27
CA ALA A 37 -14.34 10.45 6.72
C ALA A 37 -13.02 9.73 6.98
N GLN A 38 -13.03 8.79 7.93
CA GLN A 38 -11.88 7.93 8.24
C GLN A 38 -12.35 6.50 8.52
N LEU A 39 -11.50 5.54 8.21
CA LEU A 39 -11.72 4.13 8.50
C LEU A 39 -10.39 3.47 8.88
N ALA A 40 -10.42 2.58 9.86
CA ALA A 40 -9.32 1.68 10.18
C ALA A 40 -9.74 0.24 9.86
N LEU A 41 -8.94 -0.43 9.05
CA LEU A 41 -9.09 -1.85 8.73
C LEU A 41 -8.22 -2.67 9.67
N ALA A 42 -8.69 -3.86 10.05
CA ALA A 42 -8.02 -4.74 11.00
C ALA A 42 -6.91 -5.58 10.35
N ILE A 43 -6.15 -4.97 9.44
CA ILE A 43 -5.03 -5.55 8.70
C ILE A 43 -3.86 -4.57 8.71
N GLY A 44 -2.68 -5.05 9.04
CA GLY A 44 -1.44 -4.28 9.05
C GLY A 44 -0.28 -5.14 8.57
N ALA A 45 0.85 -4.52 8.27
CA ALA A 45 1.99 -5.22 7.68
C ALA A 45 2.48 -6.37 8.56
N GLU A 46 2.64 -6.14 9.86
CA GLU A 46 3.13 -7.15 10.81
C GLU A 46 2.00 -8.08 11.28
N SER A 47 0.78 -7.58 11.48
CA SER A 47 -0.35 -8.42 11.90
C SER A 47 -0.73 -9.46 10.84
N THR A 48 -0.84 -9.04 9.57
CA THR A 48 -1.10 -9.94 8.43
C THR A 48 0.06 -10.92 8.23
N ALA A 49 1.31 -10.44 8.31
CA ALA A 49 2.47 -11.32 8.20
C ALA A 49 2.50 -12.40 9.28
N ARG A 50 2.28 -12.01 10.55
CA ARG A 50 2.27 -12.91 11.70
C ARG A 50 1.15 -13.94 11.63
N GLU A 51 -0.02 -13.56 11.10
CA GLU A 51 -1.18 -14.45 11.01
C GLU A 51 -1.05 -15.46 9.86
N HIS A 52 -0.57 -15.03 8.70
CA HIS A 52 -0.64 -15.83 7.48
C HIS A 52 0.68 -16.42 6.99
N PHE A 53 1.83 -15.84 7.34
CA PHE A 53 3.12 -16.21 6.75
C PHE A 53 4.01 -16.96 7.75
N ARG A 54 4.12 -18.29 7.58
CA ARG A 54 5.11 -19.12 8.30
C ARG A 54 6.44 -19.18 7.56
N HIS A 55 6.43 -18.93 6.24
CA HIS A 55 7.62 -18.97 5.38
C HIS A 55 8.05 -17.58 4.90
N SER A 56 9.33 -17.46 4.57
CA SER A 56 9.94 -16.27 3.98
C SER A 56 10.77 -16.71 2.75
N PRO A 57 10.28 -16.47 1.52
CA PRO A 57 8.99 -15.87 1.17
C PRO A 57 7.79 -16.76 1.56
N PRO A 58 6.56 -16.20 1.66
CA PRO A 58 5.36 -17.00 1.87
C PRO A 58 5.18 -18.05 0.75
N SER A 59 4.64 -19.21 1.10
CA SER A 59 4.23 -20.24 0.14
C SER A 59 2.97 -19.81 -0.65
N PRO A 60 2.64 -20.47 -1.78
CA PRO A 60 1.48 -20.11 -2.58
C PRO A 60 0.17 -20.17 -1.78
N LEU A 61 -0.02 -21.23 -0.98
CA LEU A 61 -1.21 -21.40 -0.14
C LEU A 61 -1.31 -20.31 0.94
N GLU A 62 -0.18 -19.87 1.51
CA GLU A 62 -0.17 -18.78 2.49
C GLU A 62 -0.56 -17.45 1.85
N LEU A 63 -0.10 -17.17 0.62
CA LEU A 63 -0.53 -15.98 -0.12
C LEU A 63 -2.02 -16.03 -0.44
N GLU A 64 -2.55 -17.15 -0.93
CA GLU A 64 -3.98 -17.30 -1.23
C GLU A 64 -4.87 -17.07 0.01
N ASN A 65 -4.48 -17.64 1.16
CA ASN A 65 -5.21 -17.42 2.41
C ASN A 65 -5.14 -15.97 2.89
N ALA A 66 -3.97 -15.34 2.76
CA ALA A 66 -3.81 -13.93 3.12
C ALA A 66 -4.62 -13.02 2.19
N ILE A 67 -4.66 -13.31 0.88
CA ILE A 67 -5.48 -12.56 -0.10
C ILE A 67 -6.95 -12.58 0.33
N MET A 68 -7.50 -13.75 0.68
CA MET A 68 -8.90 -13.85 1.11
C MET A 68 -9.20 -12.96 2.32
N THR A 69 -8.37 -13.01 3.36
CA THR A 69 -8.56 -12.19 4.58
C THR A 69 -8.37 -10.69 4.31
N VAL A 70 -7.35 -10.33 3.52
CA VAL A 70 -7.08 -8.93 3.18
C VAL A 70 -8.18 -8.37 2.27
N GLU A 71 -8.67 -9.14 1.29
CA GLU A 71 -9.77 -8.76 0.41
C GLU A 71 -11.04 -8.45 1.22
N ASP A 72 -11.44 -9.36 2.09
CA ASP A 72 -12.62 -9.18 2.96
C ASP A 72 -12.54 -7.87 3.76
N GLU A 73 -11.38 -7.58 4.35
CA GLU A 73 -11.17 -6.35 5.09
C GLU A 73 -11.14 -5.10 4.19
N VAL A 74 -10.47 -5.16 3.03
CA VAL A 74 -10.42 -4.05 2.07
C VAL A 74 -11.80 -3.70 1.51
N THR A 75 -12.68 -4.67 1.27
CA THR A 75 -14.02 -4.39 0.74
C THR A 75 -14.85 -3.51 1.69
N ARG A 76 -14.55 -3.47 2.99
CA ARG A 76 -15.17 -2.57 3.97
C ARG A 76 -14.92 -1.09 3.66
N ALA A 77 -13.89 -0.78 2.88
CA ALA A 77 -13.59 0.57 2.42
C ALA A 77 -14.38 1.02 1.18
N LEU A 78 -15.12 0.12 0.51
CA LEU A 78 -15.91 0.46 -0.69
C LEU A 78 -16.86 1.66 -0.49
N PRO A 79 -17.55 1.82 0.66
CA PRO A 79 -18.39 3.00 0.90
C PRO A 79 -17.63 4.34 0.95
N LEU A 80 -16.31 4.30 1.20
CA LEU A 80 -15.44 5.49 1.21
C LEU A 80 -14.85 5.82 -0.16
N ARG A 81 -15.15 5.01 -1.19
CA ARG A 81 -14.67 5.26 -2.56
C ARG A 81 -15.29 6.54 -3.11
N VAL A 82 -14.44 7.50 -3.44
CA VAL A 82 -14.86 8.78 -4.05
C VAL A 82 -14.37 8.85 -5.49
N ALA A 83 -15.30 9.08 -6.42
CA ALA A 83 -14.97 9.21 -7.83
C ALA A 83 -14.02 10.39 -8.08
N GLY A 84 -12.99 10.18 -8.90
CA GLY A 84 -11.98 11.19 -9.22
C GLY A 84 -11.07 11.55 -8.04
N ALA A 85 -11.09 10.78 -6.95
CA ALA A 85 -10.18 11.00 -5.85
C ALA A 85 -8.77 10.59 -6.20
N GLU A 86 -7.79 11.37 -5.74
CA GLU A 86 -6.39 10.99 -5.81
C GLU A 86 -6.01 10.14 -4.59
N LEU A 87 -5.49 8.94 -4.82
CA LEU A 87 -4.93 8.10 -3.77
C LEU A 87 -3.48 8.53 -3.49
N VAL A 88 -3.19 8.85 -2.23
CA VAL A 88 -1.87 9.28 -1.79
C VAL A 88 -1.42 8.52 -0.55
N THR A 89 -0.10 8.44 -0.36
CA THR A 89 0.51 7.94 0.87
C THR A 89 1.83 8.66 1.15
N SER A 90 2.30 8.61 2.39
CA SER A 90 3.66 9.01 2.77
C SER A 90 4.46 7.84 3.38
N ASP A 91 3.98 6.61 3.20
CA ASP A 91 4.56 5.44 3.85
C ASP A 91 5.88 5.04 3.21
N ALA A 92 6.88 4.79 4.05
CA ALA A 92 8.19 4.33 3.60
C ALA A 92 8.12 2.96 2.90
N ALA A 93 7.26 2.05 3.38
CA ALA A 93 7.07 0.73 2.77
C ALA A 93 6.49 0.84 1.35
N ILE A 94 5.49 1.71 1.13
CA ILE A 94 4.94 1.92 -0.22
C ILE A 94 5.94 2.65 -1.12
N ARG A 95 6.76 3.54 -0.56
CA ARG A 95 7.89 4.14 -1.30
C ARG A 95 8.88 3.07 -1.77
N GLU A 96 9.25 2.13 -0.90
CA GLU A 96 10.14 1.02 -1.27
C GLU A 96 9.52 0.15 -2.38
N ILE A 97 8.23 -0.19 -2.27
CA ILE A 97 7.49 -0.91 -3.33
C ILE A 97 7.55 -0.14 -4.66
N ALA A 98 7.36 1.18 -4.64
CA ALA A 98 7.42 2.00 -5.86
C ALA A 98 8.81 1.95 -6.52
N LEU A 99 9.88 2.04 -5.72
CA LEU A 99 11.26 1.92 -6.22
C LEU A 99 11.53 0.52 -6.82
N LEU A 100 11.09 -0.53 -6.13
CA LEU A 100 11.21 -1.92 -6.60
C LEU A 100 10.40 -2.20 -7.86
N SER A 101 9.36 -1.40 -8.11
CA SER A 101 8.52 -1.44 -9.31
C SER A 101 9.09 -0.61 -10.48
N GLY A 102 10.28 -0.02 -10.31
CA GLY A 102 10.96 0.76 -11.34
C GLY A 102 10.58 2.23 -11.39
N VAL A 103 9.84 2.74 -10.39
CA VAL A 103 9.52 4.18 -10.31
C VAL A 103 10.78 4.94 -9.91
N THR A 104 11.12 5.99 -10.66
CA THR A 104 12.28 6.84 -10.37
C THR A 104 12.08 7.57 -9.05
N ALA A 105 13.10 7.58 -8.20
CA ALA A 105 13.06 8.28 -6.93
C ALA A 105 12.81 9.78 -7.12
N GLY A 106 11.85 10.32 -6.39
CA GLY A 106 11.53 11.74 -6.36
C GLY A 106 10.75 12.14 -5.11
N GLN A 107 10.44 13.43 -5.00
CA GLN A 107 9.61 14.00 -3.94
C GLN A 107 8.14 13.54 -4.03
N ARG A 108 7.69 13.28 -5.27
CA ARG A 108 6.39 12.74 -5.60
C ARG A 108 6.61 11.62 -6.61
N MET A 109 6.16 10.41 -6.30
CA MET A 109 6.32 9.24 -7.15
C MET A 109 4.95 8.67 -7.48
N ALA A 110 4.68 8.40 -8.75
CA ALA A 110 3.45 7.75 -9.19
C ALA A 110 3.72 6.26 -9.40
N LEU A 111 3.09 5.42 -8.57
CA LEU A 111 3.11 3.97 -8.73
C LEU A 111 1.77 3.55 -9.36
N SER A 112 1.81 3.07 -10.60
CA SER A 112 0.61 2.55 -11.28
C SER A 112 0.23 1.16 -10.76
N LEU A 113 -1.05 0.82 -10.90
CA LEU A 113 -1.57 -0.51 -10.60
C LEU A 113 -0.76 -1.59 -11.34
N ASP A 114 -0.58 -1.46 -12.66
CA ASP A 114 0.19 -2.42 -13.45
C ASP A 114 1.63 -2.61 -12.96
N ALA A 115 2.29 -1.54 -12.51
CA ALA A 115 3.67 -1.63 -12.01
C ALA A 115 3.72 -2.33 -10.65
N MET A 116 2.75 -2.05 -9.78
CA MET A 116 2.57 -2.75 -8.52
C MET A 116 2.24 -4.24 -8.76
N GLU A 117 1.36 -4.57 -9.70
CA GLU A 117 1.02 -5.95 -10.05
C GLU A 117 2.24 -6.73 -10.56
N ARG A 118 3.07 -6.14 -11.43
CA ARG A 118 4.34 -6.77 -11.83
C ARG A 118 5.29 -7.00 -10.65
N CYS A 119 5.27 -6.12 -9.65
CA CYS A 119 6.04 -6.32 -8.42
C CYS A 119 5.48 -7.51 -7.60
N PHE A 120 4.16 -7.60 -7.50
CA PHE A 120 3.48 -8.73 -6.86
C PHE A 120 3.72 -10.06 -7.60
N ASP A 121 3.71 -10.07 -8.93
CA ASP A 121 4.01 -11.25 -9.73
C ASP A 121 5.39 -11.81 -9.41
N ARG A 122 6.39 -10.95 -9.18
CA ARG A 122 7.72 -11.38 -8.75
C ARG A 122 7.71 -12.05 -7.37
N LEU A 123 6.91 -11.55 -6.43
CA LEU A 123 6.69 -12.20 -5.13
C LEU A 123 6.01 -13.57 -5.33
N ALA A 124 4.98 -13.66 -6.18
CA ALA A 124 4.31 -14.91 -6.50
C ALA A 124 5.25 -15.93 -7.18
N GLN A 125 6.16 -15.49 -8.06
CA GLN A 125 7.17 -16.39 -8.62
C GLN A 125 8.15 -16.92 -7.54
N ARG A 126 8.49 -16.10 -6.54
CA ARG A 126 9.30 -16.54 -5.41
C ARG A 126 8.57 -17.58 -4.54
N SER A 127 7.27 -17.42 -4.31
CA SER A 127 6.48 -18.43 -3.58
C SER A 127 6.43 -19.77 -4.31
N LEU A 128 6.50 -19.75 -5.65
CA LEU A 128 6.60 -20.95 -6.51
C LEU A 128 8.02 -21.54 -6.59
N GLY A 129 8.97 -21.05 -5.80
CA GLY A 129 10.33 -21.60 -5.70
C GLY A 129 11.38 -20.95 -6.60
N ARG A 130 11.07 -19.81 -7.23
CA ARG A 130 12.10 -19.01 -7.93
C ARG A 130 13.17 -18.56 -6.91
N PRO A 131 14.48 -18.69 -7.22
CA PRO A 131 15.55 -18.33 -6.28
C PRO A 131 15.49 -16.86 -5.86
N ILE A 132 15.65 -16.59 -4.55
CA ILE A 132 15.64 -15.23 -3.98
C ILE A 132 16.72 -14.34 -4.62
N SER A 133 17.87 -14.91 -4.99
CA SER A 133 18.98 -14.18 -5.64
C SER A 133 18.66 -13.70 -7.06
N SER A 134 17.55 -14.12 -7.65
CA SER A 134 17.20 -13.80 -9.04
C SER A 134 16.58 -12.41 -9.23
N ASP A 135 16.31 -11.70 -8.14
CA ASP A 135 15.79 -10.34 -8.14
C ASP A 135 16.01 -9.66 -6.77
N ASN A 136 15.61 -8.39 -6.65
CA ASN A 136 15.93 -7.54 -5.50
C ASN A 136 14.77 -7.31 -4.53
N LEU A 137 13.70 -8.13 -4.55
CA LEU A 137 12.63 -7.97 -3.56
C LEU A 137 13.16 -8.27 -2.15
N PRO A 138 12.73 -7.53 -1.12
CA PRO A 138 12.93 -7.90 0.26
C PRO A 138 12.38 -9.30 0.57
N THR A 139 12.97 -9.97 1.55
CA THR A 139 12.50 -11.28 2.02
C THR A 139 11.59 -11.17 3.24
N SER A 140 11.48 -10.00 3.86
CA SER A 140 10.63 -9.82 5.05
C SER A 140 9.17 -10.13 4.73
N THR A 141 8.51 -10.81 5.67
CA THR A 141 7.10 -11.15 5.58
C THR A 141 6.21 -9.91 5.66
N SER A 142 6.64 -8.87 6.39
CA SER A 142 5.94 -7.58 6.42
C SER A 142 5.99 -6.83 5.10
N PHE A 143 7.08 -6.94 4.31
CA PHE A 143 7.10 -6.43 2.93
C PHE A 143 6.05 -7.15 2.07
N ALA A 144 6.01 -8.48 2.13
CA ALA A 144 5.02 -9.27 1.40
C ALA A 144 3.58 -8.88 1.79
N ALA A 145 3.32 -8.65 3.08
CA ALA A 145 2.03 -8.22 3.58
C ALA A 145 1.68 -6.79 3.13
N SER A 146 2.60 -5.82 3.22
CA SER A 146 2.36 -4.46 2.72
C SER A 146 2.07 -4.44 1.22
N LEU A 147 2.81 -5.22 0.42
CA LEU A 147 2.58 -5.34 -1.02
C LEU A 147 1.21 -5.96 -1.32
N LEU A 148 0.82 -6.99 -0.59
CA LEU A 148 -0.49 -7.62 -0.71
C LEU A 148 -1.63 -6.65 -0.33
N ILE A 149 -1.54 -5.98 0.83
CA ILE A 149 -2.55 -5.01 1.28
C ILE A 149 -2.70 -3.89 0.25
N LEU A 150 -1.58 -3.35 -0.25
CA LEU A 150 -1.61 -2.33 -1.30
C LEU A 150 -2.27 -2.83 -2.58
N ARG A 151 -1.96 -4.07 -3.01
CA ARG A 151 -2.56 -4.71 -4.19
C ARG A 151 -4.07 -4.75 -4.07
N GLU A 152 -4.59 -5.38 -3.02
CA GLU A 152 -6.03 -5.54 -2.83
C GLU A 152 -6.71 -4.18 -2.73
N PHE A 153 -6.10 -3.23 -2.03
CA PHE A 153 -6.64 -1.89 -1.91
C PHE A 153 -6.80 -1.18 -3.26
N MET A 154 -5.73 -1.12 -4.05
CA MET A 154 -5.76 -0.45 -5.36
C MET A 154 -6.73 -1.15 -6.32
N HIS A 155 -6.72 -2.48 -6.34
CA HIS A 155 -7.55 -3.29 -7.23
C HIS A 155 -9.05 -3.18 -6.90
N HIS A 156 -9.44 -3.40 -5.64
CA HIS A 156 -10.85 -3.40 -5.25
C HIS A 156 -11.48 -2.01 -5.19
N LEU A 157 -10.71 -0.98 -4.80
CA LEU A 157 -11.19 0.42 -4.83
C LEU A 157 -11.00 1.09 -6.19
N ARG A 158 -10.41 0.38 -7.18
CA ARG A 158 -10.21 0.82 -8.56
C ARG A 158 -9.36 2.08 -8.68
N PHE A 159 -8.27 2.15 -7.91
CA PHE A 159 -7.24 3.17 -8.08
C PHE A 159 -6.18 2.67 -9.06
N GLU A 160 -6.09 3.31 -10.22
CA GLU A 160 -5.09 2.99 -11.24
C GLU A 160 -3.68 3.47 -10.86
N THR A 161 -3.56 4.37 -9.88
CA THR A 161 -2.29 4.93 -9.43
C THR A 161 -2.39 5.34 -7.97
N ILE A 162 -1.29 5.13 -7.22
CA ILE A 162 -1.05 5.76 -5.92
C ILE A 162 0.12 6.73 -6.02
N THR A 163 -0.06 7.93 -5.49
CA THR A 163 1.00 8.91 -5.35
C THR A 163 1.70 8.74 -4.01
N VAL A 164 3.00 8.46 -4.05
CA VAL A 164 3.86 8.45 -2.86
C VAL A 164 4.49 9.83 -2.68
N LEU A 165 4.18 10.46 -1.56
CA LEU A 165 4.72 11.75 -1.13
C LEU A 165 5.97 11.52 -0.27
N GLN A 166 6.90 12.47 -0.32
CA GLN A 166 7.98 12.49 0.66
C GLN A 166 7.40 12.71 2.06
N ALA A 167 7.89 11.95 3.04
CA ALA A 167 7.59 12.26 4.43
C ALA A 167 8.06 13.69 4.72
N SER A 168 7.19 14.52 5.30
CA SER A 168 7.63 15.83 5.76
C SER A 168 8.72 15.63 6.81
N GLU A 169 9.91 16.15 6.54
CA GLU A 169 10.97 16.22 7.53
C GLU A 169 10.40 16.95 8.75
N ARG A 170 10.35 16.28 9.90
CA ARG A 170 10.22 17.02 11.14
C ARG A 170 11.52 17.79 11.28
N VAL A 171 11.46 19.11 11.14
CA VAL A 171 12.51 19.99 11.64
C VAL A 171 12.52 19.78 13.17
N THR A 172 13.38 18.89 13.65
CA THR A 172 13.74 18.88 15.07
C THR A 172 14.50 20.18 15.34
N PRO A 173 14.06 20.99 16.32
CA PRO A 173 14.74 22.24 16.69
C PRO A 173 16.15 21.99 17.22
#